data_AF-A0A6L3SYU1-F1
#
_entry.id   AF-A0A6L3SYU1-F1
#
_cell.length_a   1.000
_cell.length_b   1.000
_cell.length_c   1.000
_cell.angle_alpha   90.00
_cell.angle_beta   90.00
_cell.angle_gamma   90.00
#
_symmetry.space_group_name_H-M   'P 1'
#
loop_
_entity.id
_entity.type
_entity.pdbx_description
1 polymer ?
#
loop_
_entity_poly.entity_id
_entity_poly.type
_entity_poly.pdbx_seq_one_letter_code
_entity_poly.pdbx_strand_id
1 'polypeptide(L)' 'MHRAALGVILSYFVVTGGNAADAGSCYGVSDADARAYCLARAHREPSGCYAIQDSGMRSSCLAEVRK' A
#
# COMPACT_ATOMS: atom_id res chain seq x y z
N MET A 1 -34.19 -34.40 20.89
CA MET A 1 -34.48 -33.87 22.25
C MET A 1 -33.25 -33.09 22.71
N HIS A 2 -33.43 -31.82 23.04
CA HIS A 2 -32.46 -30.72 23.09
C HIS A 2 -31.30 -30.87 24.09
N ARG A 3 -30.07 -30.54 23.66
CA ARG A 3 -28.98 -30.05 24.54
C ARG A 3 -28.23 -28.91 23.84
N ALA A 4 -28.80 -27.71 23.91
CA ALA A 4 -28.09 -26.47 23.63
C ALA A 4 -27.29 -26.07 24.86
N ALA A 5 -25.99 -25.83 24.71
CA ALA A 5 -25.21 -24.81 25.43
C ALA A 5 -23.70 -25.05 25.21
N LEU A 6 -23.00 -23.94 24.89
CA LEU A 6 -21.55 -23.73 25.07
C LEU A 6 -20.64 -24.36 24.03
N GLY A 7 -20.66 -23.81 22.82
CA GLY A 7 -19.65 -24.05 21.80
C GLY A 7 -19.63 -22.94 20.75
N VAL A 8 -19.66 -21.68 21.17
CA VAL A 8 -19.39 -20.57 20.23
C VAL A 8 -17.90 -20.60 19.96
N ILE A 9 -17.54 -21.23 18.85
CA ILE A 9 -16.19 -21.23 18.29
C ILE A 9 -15.83 -19.75 18.08
N LEU A 10 -15.03 -19.19 18.98
CA LEU A 10 -14.32 -17.93 18.78
C LEU A 10 -13.28 -18.15 17.67
N SER A 11 -13.74 -18.33 16.44
CA SER A 11 -12.89 -18.26 15.25
C SER A 11 -12.53 -16.79 15.05
N TYR A 12 -11.51 -16.38 15.77
CA TYR A 12 -10.79 -15.12 15.66
C TYR A 12 -10.21 -15.04 14.23
N PHE A 13 -11.04 -14.63 13.28
CA PHE A 13 -10.58 -14.23 11.95
C PHE A 13 -9.83 -12.91 12.12
N VAL A 14 -8.53 -12.99 12.43
CA VAL A 14 -7.61 -11.87 12.20
C VAL A 14 -7.52 -11.69 10.70
N VAL A 15 -8.29 -10.74 10.18
CA VAL A 15 -7.98 -10.13 8.89
C VAL A 15 -6.70 -9.35 9.12
N THR A 16 -5.55 -9.91 8.74
CA THR A 16 -4.31 -9.14 8.61
C THR A 16 -4.51 -8.17 7.46
N GLY A 17 -4.77 -6.91 7.80
CA GLY A 17 -4.89 -5.77 6.90
C GLY A 17 -3.70 -5.66 5.96
N GLY A 18 -3.97 -5.18 4.74
CA GLY A 18 -3.11 -5.30 3.57
C GLY A 18 -1.69 -4.76 3.73
N ASN A 19 -0.82 -5.31 2.88
CA ASN A 19 0.55 -4.88 2.65
C ASN A 19 0.58 -3.40 2.20
N ALA A 20 0.51 -2.47 3.16
CA ALA A 20 1.04 -1.14 2.96
C ALA A 20 2.53 -1.36 2.72
N ALA A 21 3.00 -1.12 1.51
CA ALA A 21 4.43 -1.11 1.24
C ALA A 21 5.05 -0.14 2.24
N ASP A 22 5.83 -0.64 3.20
CA ASP A 22 6.51 0.19 4.19
C ASP A 22 7.35 1.21 3.42
N ALA A 23 6.96 2.49 3.51
CA ALA A 23 7.65 3.59 2.85
C ALA A 23 9.15 3.62 3.19
N GLY A 24 9.54 3.05 4.35
CA GLY A 24 10.91 2.83 4.76
C GLY A 24 11.78 2.11 3.71
N SER A 25 11.22 1.12 3.01
CA SER A 25 11.93 0.37 1.97
C SER A 25 12.27 1.21 0.74
N CYS A 26 11.48 2.24 0.44
CA CYS A 26 11.70 3.11 -0.71
C CYS A 26 12.97 3.96 -0.58
N TYR A 27 13.41 4.29 0.65
CA TYR A 27 14.61 5.10 0.86
C TYR A 27 15.91 4.41 0.43
N GLY A 28 15.91 3.08 0.30
CA GLY A 28 17.04 2.31 -0.22
C GLY A 28 17.15 2.35 -1.75
N VAL A 29 16.15 2.88 -2.46
CA VAL A 29 16.16 2.97 -3.93
C VAL A 29 17.10 4.09 -4.37
N SER A 30 18.14 3.73 -5.11
CA SER A 30 19.17 4.67 -5.58
C SER A 30 18.69 5.58 -6.71
N ASP A 31 17.83 5.05 -7.58
CA ASP A 31 17.23 5.84 -8.66
C ASP A 31 16.17 6.79 -8.10
N ALA A 32 16.30 8.08 -8.41
CA ALA A 32 15.47 9.12 -7.82
C ALA A 32 14.00 9.01 -8.26
N ASP A 33 13.76 8.67 -9.52
CA ASP A 33 12.42 8.54 -10.09
C ASP A 33 11.70 7.31 -9.53
N ALA A 34 12.38 6.17 -9.47
CA ALA A 34 11.86 4.95 -8.85
C ALA A 34 11.61 5.14 -7.35
N ARG A 35 12.48 5.87 -6.64
CA ARG A 35 12.25 6.23 -5.22
C ARG A 35 11.01 7.09 -5.06
N ALA A 36 10.87 8.16 -5.87
CA ALA A 36 9.72 9.05 -5.83
C ALA A 36 8.43 8.30 -6.15
N TYR A 37 8.45 7.43 -7.15
CA TYR A 37 7.34 6.54 -7.50
C TYR A 37 6.94 5.65 -6.32
N CYS A 38 7.93 4.98 -5.70
CA CYS A 38 7.72 4.09 -4.56
C CYS A 38 7.11 4.83 -3.37
N LEU A 39 7.65 5.99 -3.01
CA LEU A 39 7.15 6.81 -1.90
C LEU A 39 5.73 7.31 -2.17
N ALA A 40 5.46 7.83 -3.37
CA ALA A 40 4.13 8.31 -3.75
C ALA A 40 3.07 7.19 -3.68
N ARG A 41 3.44 5.97 -4.09
CA ARG A 41 2.61 4.77 -3.99
C ARG A 41 2.37 4.34 -2.54
N ALA A 42 3.43 4.30 -1.73
CA ALA A 42 3.38 3.88 -0.33
C ALA A 42 2.50 4.83 0.51
N HIS A 43 2.63 6.13 0.30
CA HIS A 43 1.85 7.15 1.00
C HIS A 43 0.48 7.43 0.38
N ARG A 44 0.23 6.91 -0.83
CA ARG A 44 -0.92 7.30 -1.68
C ARG A 44 -1.04 8.81 -1.85
N GLU A 45 0.10 9.48 -2.04
CA GLU A 45 0.16 10.93 -2.20
C GLU A 45 0.55 11.30 -3.63
N PRO A 46 -0.36 11.88 -4.44
CA PRO A 46 -0.08 12.20 -5.84
C PRO A 46 0.94 13.33 -5.99
N SER A 47 1.15 14.14 -4.95
CA SER A 47 2.20 15.17 -4.88
C SER A 47 3.60 14.55 -5.10
N GLY A 48 3.86 13.36 -4.54
CA GLY A 48 5.16 12.68 -4.68
C GLY A 48 5.50 12.28 -6.11
N CYS A 49 4.49 12.00 -6.95
CA CYS A 49 4.71 11.66 -8.35
C CYS A 49 5.30 12.83 -9.15
N TYR A 50 5.10 14.08 -8.75
CA TYR A 50 5.63 15.24 -9.47
C TYR A 50 7.15 15.41 -9.33
N ALA A 51 7.79 14.69 -8.40
CA ALA A 51 9.24 14.63 -8.30
C ALA A 51 9.89 13.70 -9.35
N ILE A 52 9.09 12.91 -10.06
CA ILE A 52 9.54 12.02 -11.12
C ILE A 52 9.82 12.83 -12.39
N GLN A 53 11.05 12.72 -12.90
CA GLN A 53 11.52 13.45 -14.07
C GLN A 53 11.07 12.79 -15.37
N ASP A 54 11.06 11.45 -15.43
CA ASP A 54 10.49 10.74 -16.56
C ASP A 54 8.98 10.96 -16.64
N SER A 55 8.55 11.60 -17.74
CA SER A 55 7.14 11.98 -17.94
C SER A 55 6.19 10.79 -18.04
N GLY A 56 6.64 9.65 -18.56
CA GLY A 56 5.85 8.44 -18.68
C GLY A 56 5.63 7.80 -17.30
N MET A 57 6.71 7.63 -16.55
CA MET A 57 6.73 7.13 -15.17
C MET A 57 5.86 8.00 -14.26
N ARG A 58 5.95 9.34 -14.39
CA ARG A 58 5.10 10.28 -13.66
C ARG A 58 3.62 10.08 -13.96
N SER A 59 3.28 9.95 -15.24
CA SER A 59 1.89 9.79 -15.68
C SER A 59 1.30 8.50 -15.14
N SER A 60 2.06 7.40 -15.18
CA SER A 60 1.69 6.11 -14.59
C SER A 60 1.52 6.20 -13.06
N CYS A 61 2.43 6.87 -12.36
CA CYS A 61 2.34 7.10 -10.92
C CYS A 61 1.03 7.82 -10.54
N LEU A 62 0.74 8.95 -11.20
CA LEU A 62 -0.45 9.74 -10.93
C LEU A 62 -1.74 8.95 -11.21
N ALA A 63 -1.76 8.16 -12.29
CA ALA A 63 -2.90 7.32 -12.65
C ALA A 63 -3.17 6.21 -11.62
N GLU A 64 -2.14 5.75 -10.91
CA GLU A 64 -2.29 4.71 -9.91
C GLU A 64 -2.63 5.24 -8.53
N VAL A 65 -1.97 6.33 -8.11
CA VAL A 65 -2.14 6.93 -6.79
C VAL A 65 -3.49 7.64 -6.64
N ARG A 66 -4.10 8.10 -7.75
CA ARG A 66 -5.39 8.80 -7.74
C ARG A 66 -6.62 7.88 -7.85
N LYS A 67 -6.45 6.56 -7.89
CA LYS A 67 -7.55 5.59 -7.86
C LYS A 67 -8.13 5.48 -6.46
#